data_AF-A0A5P1F0X4-F1
#
_entry.id   AF-A0A5P1F0X4-F1
#
_cell.length_a   1.000
_cell.length_b   1.000
_cell.length_c   1.000
_cell.angle_alpha   90.00
_cell.angle_beta   90.00
_cell.angle_gamma   90.00
#
_symmetry.space_group_name_H-M   'P 1'
#
loop_
_entity.id
_entity.type
_entity.pdbx_description
1 polymer ?
#
loop_
_entity_poly.entity_id
_entity_poly.type
_entity_poly.pdbx_seq_one_letter_code
_entity_poly.pdbx_strand_id
1 'polypeptide(L)'
;MEAPISNASTKRIAVVTGANKGIGLEICKQLASHGIMLDVADSSSVSSLANFIETEYGKLDILENGFDIFKKLLEVAQETYEKAEECLTINCYVMKRVIEALIPLLQLGKSPRIVNISSIYGQLRFIPSASIRKNMDEIDEKTEERLDEVLQSYFKDFKEGKLKDNGWPTPYATYKLSKVAMNNYTRILAVRYPSMCVNCVSPGFFKTDINYDLGMSRSKKGLKAL
;
A
#
# COMPACT_ATOMS: atom_id res chain seq x y z
N MET A 1 -44.62 13.67 -23.58
CA MET A 1 -44.26 12.44 -22.85
C MET A 1 -42.79 12.54 -22.53
N GLU A 2 -42.45 12.83 -21.27
CA GLU A 2 -41.07 12.77 -20.80
C GLU A 2 -40.69 11.30 -20.58
N ALA A 3 -39.53 10.90 -21.09
CA ALA A 3 -39.00 9.55 -20.87
C ALA A 3 -38.58 9.39 -19.41
N PRO A 4 -38.76 8.20 -18.80
CA PRO A 4 -38.35 7.98 -17.42
C PRO A 4 -36.83 8.00 -17.33
N ILE A 5 -36.28 8.93 -16.54
CA ILE A 5 -34.88 8.93 -16.13
C ILE A 5 -34.65 7.66 -15.32
N SER A 6 -34.02 6.64 -15.92
CA SER A 6 -33.62 5.46 -15.19
C SER A 6 -32.53 5.85 -14.19
N ASN A 7 -32.90 5.91 -12.92
CA ASN A 7 -31.97 6.15 -11.83
C ASN A 7 -31.23 4.84 -11.52
N ALA A 8 -30.45 4.35 -12.49
CA ALA A 8 -29.52 3.25 -12.25
C ALA A 8 -28.41 3.79 -11.36
N SER A 9 -28.47 3.50 -10.06
CA SER A 9 -27.39 3.86 -9.13
C SER A 9 -26.09 3.31 -9.72
N THR A 10 -25.17 4.18 -10.13
CA THR A 10 -23.90 3.75 -10.71
C THR A 10 -23.15 2.94 -9.65
N LYS A 11 -23.10 1.62 -9.80
CA LYS A 11 -22.37 0.74 -8.89
C LYS A 11 -20.91 1.20 -8.86
N ARG A 12 -20.38 1.34 -7.64
CA ARG A 12 -18.95 1.61 -7.41
C ARG A 12 -18.20 0.31 -7.34
N ILE A 13 -16.99 0.30 -7.89
CA ILE A 13 -16.17 -0.89 -8.03
C ILE A 13 -14.89 -0.66 -7.25
N ALA A 14 -14.56 -1.61 -6.37
CA ALA A 14 -13.37 -1.56 -5.54
C ALA A 14 -12.51 -2.80 -5.76
N VAL A 15 -11.20 -2.60 -5.85
CA VAL A 15 -10.20 -3.67 -5.82
C VAL A 15 -9.49 -3.57 -4.48
N VAL A 16 -9.40 -4.70 -3.76
CA VAL A 16 -8.66 -4.78 -2.50
C VAL A 16 -7.59 -5.85 -2.64
N THR A 17 -6.32 -5.47 -2.58
CA THR A 17 -5.20 -6.43 -2.65
C THR A 17 -4.92 -7.06 -1.30
N GLY A 18 -4.37 -8.29 -1.30
CA GLY A 18 -4.04 -9.05 -0.08
C GLY A 18 -5.25 -9.32 0.83
N ALA A 19 -6.45 -9.38 0.26
CA ALA A 19 -7.71 -9.53 0.98
C ALA A 19 -8.14 -10.99 1.25
N ASN A 20 -7.23 -11.96 1.08
CA ASN A 20 -7.53 -13.36 1.41
C ASN A 20 -7.70 -13.61 2.92
N LYS A 21 -7.18 -12.72 3.78
CA LYS A 21 -7.31 -12.77 5.24
C LYS A 21 -7.07 -11.38 5.87
N GLY A 22 -7.09 -11.31 7.21
CA GLY A 22 -6.62 -10.13 7.94
C GLY A 22 -7.43 -8.86 7.68
N ILE A 23 -6.72 -7.75 7.47
CA ILE A 23 -7.30 -6.41 7.30
C ILE A 23 -7.98 -6.29 5.93
N GLY A 24 -7.34 -6.76 4.84
CA GLY A 24 -7.90 -6.70 3.50
C GLY A 24 -9.24 -7.44 3.38
N LEU A 25 -9.38 -8.61 4.02
CA LEU A 25 -10.65 -9.34 4.05
C LEU A 25 -11.76 -8.56 4.77
N GLU A 26 -11.42 -7.86 5.84
CA GLU A 26 -12.40 -7.08 6.61
C GLU A 26 -12.82 -5.81 5.87
N ILE A 27 -11.90 -5.17 5.15
CA ILE A 27 -12.18 -4.10 4.20
C ILE A 27 -13.20 -4.59 3.15
N CYS A 28 -12.93 -5.74 2.52
CA CYS A 28 -13.87 -6.34 1.56
C CYS A 28 -15.27 -6.53 2.16
N LYS A 29 -15.38 -7.10 3.37
CA LYS A 29 -16.69 -7.27 4.03
C LYS A 29 -17.44 -5.95 4.22
N GLN A 30 -16.73 -4.89 4.58
CA GLN A 30 -17.34 -3.58 4.79
C GLN A 30 -17.75 -2.91 3.49
N LEU A 31 -16.90 -2.92 2.47
CA LEU A 31 -17.24 -2.38 1.15
C LEU A 31 -18.45 -3.13 0.54
N ALA A 32 -18.48 -4.46 0.65
CA ALA A 32 -19.60 -5.29 0.19
C ALA A 32 -20.92 -4.89 0.87
N SER A 33 -20.88 -4.64 2.19
CA SER A 33 -22.07 -4.22 2.96
C SER A 33 -22.63 -2.86 2.52
N HIS A 34 -21.84 -2.05 1.81
CA HIS A 34 -22.26 -0.77 1.23
C HIS A 34 -22.64 -0.88 -0.26
N GLY A 35 -22.82 -2.11 -0.78
CA GLY A 35 -23.21 -2.36 -2.17
C GLY A 35 -22.10 -2.10 -3.19
N ILE A 36 -20.84 -2.10 -2.76
CA ILE A 36 -19.66 -1.96 -3.62
C ILE A 36 -19.28 -3.35 -4.14
N MET A 37 -19.07 -3.45 -5.46
CA MET A 37 -18.62 -4.69 -6.09
C MET A 37 -17.11 -4.84 -5.92
N LEU A 38 -16.67 -6.06 -5.61
CA LEU A 38 -15.31 -6.31 -5.14
C LEU A 38 -14.60 -7.35 -6.00
N ASP A 39 -13.34 -7.06 -6.30
CA ASP A 39 -12.37 -8.05 -6.73
C ASP A 39 -11.28 -8.23 -5.66
N VAL A 40 -10.99 -9.50 -5.33
CA VAL A 40 -9.93 -9.92 -4.41
C VAL A 40 -8.79 -10.44 -5.26
N ALA A 41 -7.76 -9.62 -5.44
CA ALA A 41 -6.67 -9.95 -6.34
C ALA A 41 -5.50 -10.65 -5.63
N ASP A 42 -5.05 -11.77 -6.22
CA ASP A 42 -3.66 -12.22 -6.07
C ASP A 42 -2.78 -11.47 -7.08
N SER A 43 -1.67 -10.90 -6.60
CA SER A 43 -0.76 -10.07 -7.40
C SER A 43 0.01 -10.82 -8.49
N SER A 44 -0.11 -12.14 -8.56
CA SER A 44 0.69 -13.00 -9.45
C SER A 44 0.48 -12.74 -10.95
N SER A 45 -0.64 -12.14 -11.36
CA SER A 45 -0.83 -11.62 -12.73
C SER A 45 -1.62 -10.31 -12.76
N VAL A 46 -0.91 -9.19 -12.51
CA VAL A 46 -1.47 -7.82 -12.52
C VAL A 46 -2.21 -7.51 -13.84
N SER A 47 -1.67 -7.95 -14.98
CA SER A 47 -2.29 -7.73 -16.30
C SER A 47 -3.61 -8.48 -16.45
N SER A 48 -3.72 -9.70 -15.93
CA SER A 48 -4.97 -10.46 -15.97
C SER A 48 -6.06 -9.80 -15.13
N LEU A 49 -5.71 -9.26 -13.96
CA LEU A 49 -6.62 -8.50 -13.12
C LEU A 49 -7.14 -7.26 -13.85
N ALA A 50 -6.24 -6.46 -14.44
CA ALA A 50 -6.63 -5.26 -15.18
C ALA A 50 -7.58 -5.60 -16.34
N ASN A 51 -7.25 -6.62 -17.14
CA ASN A 51 -8.10 -7.07 -18.25
C ASN A 51 -9.47 -7.59 -17.80
N PHE A 52 -9.51 -8.31 -16.67
CA PHE A 52 -10.77 -8.79 -16.09
C PHE A 52 -11.67 -7.62 -15.68
N ILE A 53 -11.12 -6.63 -14.95
CA ILE A 53 -11.88 -5.44 -14.54
C ILE A 53 -12.33 -4.64 -15.77
N GLU A 54 -11.47 -4.47 -16.76
CA GLU A 54 -11.84 -3.80 -18.01
C GLU A 54 -13.00 -4.51 -18.71
N THR A 55 -12.93 -5.84 -18.84
CA THR A 55 -13.93 -6.65 -19.56
C THR A 55 -15.27 -6.70 -18.83
N GLU A 56 -15.26 -6.99 -17.53
CA GLU A 56 -16.48 -7.21 -16.75
C GLU A 56 -17.14 -5.89 -16.32
N TYR A 57 -16.33 -4.86 -16.12
CA TYR A 57 -16.75 -3.67 -15.39
C TYR A 57 -16.48 -2.35 -16.11
N GLY A 58 -15.51 -2.31 -17.02
CA GLY A 58 -15.16 -1.15 -17.84
C GLY A 58 -14.53 0.03 -17.09
N LYS A 59 -14.44 -0.02 -15.75
CA LYS A 59 -13.88 1.05 -14.91
C LYS A 59 -13.49 0.53 -13.52
N LEU A 60 -12.69 1.32 -12.81
CA LEU A 60 -12.41 1.13 -11.39
C LEU A 60 -12.68 2.44 -10.62
N ASP A 61 -13.35 2.37 -9.47
CA ASP A 61 -13.63 3.58 -8.67
C ASP A 61 -12.72 3.66 -7.42
N ILE A 62 -12.34 2.52 -6.81
CA ILE A 62 -11.55 2.46 -5.57
C ILE A 62 -10.46 1.38 -5.69
N LEU A 63 -9.24 1.70 -5.30
CA LEU A 63 -8.15 0.75 -5.11
C LEU A 63 -7.63 0.82 -3.66
N GLU A 64 -7.75 -0.28 -2.92
CA GLU A 64 -7.18 -0.43 -1.58
C GLU A 64 -6.06 -1.47 -1.58
N ASN A 65 -4.93 -1.11 -1.01
CA ASN A 65 -3.67 -1.79 -1.25
C ASN A 65 -3.05 -2.30 0.05
N GLY A 66 -3.08 -3.62 0.31
CA GLY A 66 -2.57 -4.18 1.56
C GLY A 66 -2.00 -5.59 1.45
N PHE A 67 -0.67 -5.72 1.29
CA PHE A 67 0.06 -6.95 1.62
C PHE A 67 0.89 -6.71 2.89
N ASP A 68 0.91 -7.69 3.80
CA ASP A 68 1.66 -7.57 5.06
C ASP A 68 2.52 -8.81 5.33
N ILE A 69 3.82 -8.67 5.08
CA ILE A 69 4.88 -9.66 5.39
C ILE A 69 5.42 -9.51 6.81
N PHE A 70 4.89 -8.56 7.59
CA PHE A 70 5.36 -8.28 8.95
C PHE A 70 5.41 -9.54 9.85
N LYS A 71 4.57 -10.55 9.55
CA LYS A 71 4.62 -11.90 10.15
C LYS A 71 6.00 -12.57 10.05
N LYS A 72 6.58 -12.65 8.84
CA LYS A 72 7.91 -13.27 8.61
C LYS A 72 9.05 -12.47 9.25
N LEU A 73 8.85 -11.18 9.48
CA LEU A 73 9.84 -10.27 10.07
C LEU A 73 9.84 -10.29 11.59
N LEU A 74 8.68 -10.46 12.23
CA LEU A 74 8.58 -10.68 13.69
C LEU A 74 9.17 -12.03 14.11
N GLU A 75 9.11 -13.03 13.22
CA GLU A 75 9.62 -14.39 13.43
C GLU A 75 11.14 -14.49 13.58
N VAL A 76 11.89 -13.47 13.17
CA VAL A 76 13.35 -13.52 13.18
C VAL A 76 13.89 -12.30 13.91
N ALA A 77 14.62 -12.53 14.99
CA ALA A 77 15.41 -11.49 15.66
C ALA A 77 16.48 -10.88 14.73
N GLN A 78 16.82 -11.56 13.63
CA GLN A 78 17.71 -11.10 12.57
C GLN A 78 16.98 -11.07 11.22
N GLU A 79 16.79 -9.88 10.68
CA GLU A 79 16.35 -9.69 9.31
C GLU A 79 17.43 -10.24 8.36
N THR A 80 17.11 -11.22 7.50
CA THR A 80 18.05 -11.69 6.46
C THR A 80 17.91 -10.83 5.21
N TYR A 81 18.94 -10.79 4.38
CA TYR A 81 18.93 -10.02 3.14
C TYR A 81 17.79 -10.46 2.20
N GLU A 82 17.54 -11.76 2.09
CA GLU A 82 16.48 -12.32 1.23
C GLU A 82 15.09 -11.91 1.74
N LYS A 83 14.89 -11.90 3.06
CA LYS A 83 13.63 -11.45 3.68
C LYS A 83 13.44 -9.94 3.53
N ALA A 84 14.53 -9.17 3.56
CA ALA A 84 14.51 -7.74 3.28
C ALA A 84 14.10 -7.47 1.82
N GLU A 85 14.69 -8.16 0.85
CA GLU A 85 14.30 -8.06 -0.57
C GLU A 85 12.84 -8.48 -0.80
N GLU A 86 12.40 -9.59 -0.22
CA GLU A 86 11.00 -10.04 -0.30
C GLU A 86 10.05 -8.98 0.28
N CYS A 87 10.37 -8.43 1.45
CA CYS A 87 9.57 -7.40 2.11
C CYS A 87 9.43 -6.14 1.25
N LEU A 88 10.52 -5.62 0.69
CA LEU A 88 10.46 -4.41 -0.13
C LEU A 88 9.72 -4.69 -1.45
N THR A 89 9.96 -5.84 -2.05
CA THR A 89 9.32 -6.25 -3.31
C THR A 89 7.81 -6.23 -3.17
N ILE A 90 7.27 -6.88 -2.14
CA ILE A 90 5.83 -7.01 -1.99
C ILE A 90 5.20 -5.73 -1.44
N ASN A 91 5.82 -5.08 -0.44
CA ASN A 91 5.24 -3.88 0.16
C ASN A 91 5.33 -2.64 -0.75
N CYS A 92 6.24 -2.61 -1.72
CA CYS A 92 6.48 -1.43 -2.56
C CYS A 92 6.37 -1.73 -4.06
N TYR A 93 7.21 -2.60 -4.62
CA TYR A 93 7.30 -2.76 -6.07
C TYR A 93 6.08 -3.45 -6.69
N VAL A 94 5.56 -4.49 -6.05
CA VAL A 94 4.31 -5.13 -6.48
C VAL A 94 3.16 -4.14 -6.42
N MET A 95 3.09 -3.35 -5.34
CA MET A 95 2.05 -2.33 -5.19
C MET A 95 2.11 -1.25 -6.25
N LYS A 96 3.31 -0.72 -6.52
CA LYS A 96 3.56 0.24 -7.60
C LYS A 96 3.04 -0.29 -8.93
N ARG A 97 3.39 -1.54 -9.28
CA ARG A 97 2.93 -2.19 -10.52
C ARG A 97 1.42 -2.35 -10.60
N VAL A 98 0.77 -2.75 -9.49
CA VAL A 98 -0.70 -2.88 -9.44
C VAL A 98 -1.35 -1.52 -9.66
N ILE A 99 -0.89 -0.48 -8.96
CA ILE A 99 -1.43 0.87 -9.10
C ILE A 99 -1.25 1.35 -10.55
N GLU A 100 -0.05 1.22 -11.10
CA GLU A 100 0.26 1.65 -12.47
C GLU A 100 -0.63 0.97 -13.52
N ALA A 101 -0.86 -0.33 -13.38
CA ALA A 101 -1.73 -1.08 -14.28
C ALA A 101 -3.22 -0.68 -14.16
N LEU A 102 -3.66 -0.23 -12.98
CA LEU A 102 -5.05 0.12 -12.71
C LEU A 102 -5.36 1.61 -12.89
N ILE A 103 -4.36 2.47 -13.03
CA ILE A 103 -4.54 3.92 -13.28
C ILE A 103 -5.45 4.20 -14.48
N PRO A 104 -5.30 3.55 -15.65
CA PRO A 104 -6.18 3.80 -16.79
C PRO A 104 -7.66 3.56 -16.45
N LEU A 105 -7.96 2.50 -15.70
CA LEU A 105 -9.32 2.18 -15.27
C LEU A 105 -9.84 3.13 -14.19
N LEU A 106 -8.96 3.60 -13.29
CA LEU A 106 -9.29 4.62 -12.29
C LEU A 106 -9.65 5.95 -12.95
N GLN A 107 -8.97 6.33 -14.03
CA GLN A 107 -9.27 7.57 -14.76
C GLN A 107 -10.66 7.59 -15.40
N LEU A 108 -11.27 6.41 -15.63
CA LEU A 108 -12.66 6.29 -16.13
C LEU A 108 -13.70 6.45 -15.01
N GLY A 109 -13.29 6.37 -13.74
CA GLY A 109 -14.14 6.56 -12.57
C GLY A 109 -14.56 8.03 -12.38
N LYS A 110 -15.76 8.26 -11.84
CA LYS A 110 -16.25 9.64 -11.57
C LYS A 110 -15.60 10.29 -10.35
N SER A 111 -15.12 9.48 -9.41
CA SER A 111 -14.46 9.95 -8.17
C SER A 111 -13.42 8.91 -7.73
N PRO A 112 -12.32 8.74 -8.50
CA PRO A 112 -11.33 7.70 -8.27
C PRO A 112 -10.59 7.88 -6.94
N ARG A 113 -10.37 6.77 -6.24
CA ARG A 113 -9.70 6.73 -4.93
C ARG A 113 -8.63 5.66 -4.90
N ILE A 114 -7.48 6.01 -4.32
CA ILE A 114 -6.41 5.07 -3.98
C ILE A 114 -6.12 5.20 -2.49
N VAL A 115 -6.17 4.08 -1.77
CA VAL A 115 -5.81 4.00 -0.34
C VAL A 115 -4.69 2.98 -0.16
N ASN A 116 -3.50 3.47 0.17
CA ASN A 116 -2.33 2.62 0.43
C ASN A 116 -2.22 2.29 1.93
N ILE A 117 -2.18 1.00 2.27
CA ILE A 117 -2.00 0.56 3.66
C ILE A 117 -0.54 0.72 4.08
N SER A 118 -0.31 1.72 4.92
CA SER A 118 0.98 2.08 5.48
C SER A 118 1.11 1.63 6.95
N SER A 119 1.99 2.26 7.71
CA SER A 119 2.25 2.01 9.12
C SER A 119 2.68 3.30 9.82
N ILE A 120 2.52 3.38 11.15
CA ILE A 120 3.19 4.41 11.95
C ILE A 120 4.70 4.45 11.68
N TYR A 121 5.29 3.30 11.35
CA TYR A 121 6.70 3.15 11.01
C TYR A 121 7.08 3.74 9.64
N GLY A 122 6.11 4.15 8.82
CA GLY A 122 6.36 4.92 7.60
C GLY A 122 6.65 6.40 7.85
N GLN A 123 6.67 6.86 9.11
CA GLN A 123 7.00 8.24 9.44
C GLN A 123 8.52 8.44 9.50
N LEU A 124 9.01 9.53 8.89
CA LEU A 124 10.44 9.82 8.81
C LEU A 124 11.14 9.94 10.17
N ARG A 125 10.42 10.27 11.26
CA ARG A 125 10.98 10.30 12.62
C ARG A 125 11.60 8.97 13.08
N PHE A 126 11.24 7.85 12.44
CA PHE A 126 11.81 6.54 12.71
C PHE A 126 13.10 6.24 11.95
N ILE A 127 13.54 7.15 11.07
CA ILE A 127 14.82 7.06 10.34
C ILE A 127 15.86 7.91 11.09
N PRO A 128 16.93 7.31 11.66
CA PRO A 128 17.90 8.04 12.48
C PRO A 128 18.69 9.12 11.73
N SER A 129 19.18 8.81 10.52
CA SER A 129 19.98 9.74 9.72
C SER A 129 19.16 10.91 9.17
N ALA A 130 19.59 12.14 9.46
CA ALA A 130 18.96 13.35 8.93
C ALA A 130 19.08 13.47 7.40
N SER A 131 20.21 13.04 6.85
CA SER A 131 20.44 13.05 5.40
C SER A 131 19.46 12.10 4.68
N ILE A 132 19.32 10.87 5.20
CA ILE A 132 18.37 9.89 4.65
C ILE A 132 16.93 10.42 4.75
N ARG A 133 16.56 11.02 5.89
CA ARG A 133 15.23 11.64 6.05
C ARG A 133 14.96 12.70 4.99
N LYS A 134 15.92 13.61 4.77
CA LYS A 134 15.79 14.69 3.80
C LYS A 134 15.56 14.14 2.39
N ASN A 135 16.39 13.17 1.97
CA ASN A 135 16.27 12.54 0.65
C ASN A 135 14.90 11.85 0.45
N MET A 136 14.31 11.32 1.52
CA MET A 136 13.00 10.66 1.49
C MET A 136 11.80 11.60 1.63
N ASP A 137 12.00 12.86 2.05
CA ASP A 137 10.91 13.83 2.28
C ASP A 137 10.63 14.73 1.08
N GLU A 138 11.66 15.01 0.29
CA GLU A 138 11.56 15.91 -0.86
C GLU A 138 10.71 15.26 -1.96
N ILE A 139 9.75 16.03 -2.50
CA ILE A 139 8.89 15.60 -3.60
C ILE A 139 9.07 16.58 -4.77
N ASP A 140 9.67 16.08 -5.83
CA ASP A 140 9.85 16.70 -7.13
C ASP A 140 9.91 15.63 -8.24
N GLU A 141 10.28 16.03 -9.45
CA GLU A 141 10.45 15.16 -10.61
C GLU A 141 11.48 14.01 -10.43
N LYS A 142 12.44 14.14 -9.50
CA LYS A 142 13.49 13.16 -9.22
C LYS A 142 13.18 12.26 -8.02
N THR A 143 11.98 12.37 -7.46
CA THR A 143 11.62 11.62 -6.25
C THR A 143 11.77 10.11 -6.41
N GLU A 144 11.32 9.55 -7.54
CA GLU A 144 11.42 8.11 -7.78
C GLU A 144 12.88 7.64 -7.88
N GLU A 145 13.72 8.36 -8.66
CA GLU A 145 15.16 8.07 -8.76
C GLU A 145 15.83 8.13 -7.38
N ARG A 146 15.60 9.19 -6.60
CA ARG A 146 16.18 9.33 -5.26
C ARG A 146 15.74 8.22 -4.32
N LEU A 147 14.48 7.80 -4.39
CA LEU A 147 14.00 6.70 -3.56
C LEU A 147 14.68 5.38 -3.93
N ASP A 148 14.85 5.11 -5.22
CA ASP A 148 15.58 3.94 -5.70
C ASP A 148 17.06 3.98 -5.29
N GLU A 149 17.73 5.13 -5.38
CA GLU A 149 19.11 5.32 -4.90
C GLU A 149 19.23 5.06 -3.39
N VAL A 150 18.30 5.59 -2.59
CA VAL A 150 18.29 5.37 -1.13
C VAL A 150 18.08 3.88 -0.81
N LEU A 151 17.18 3.19 -1.51
CA LEU A 151 16.93 1.76 -1.32
C LEU A 151 18.12 0.90 -1.78
N GLN A 152 18.81 1.28 -2.86
CA GLN A 152 20.05 0.62 -3.29
C GLN A 152 21.18 0.80 -2.27
N SER A 153 21.36 2.03 -1.74
CA SER A 153 22.34 2.29 -0.68
C SER A 153 22.03 1.49 0.58
N TYR A 154 20.75 1.37 0.94
CA TYR A 154 20.31 0.55 2.06
C TYR A 154 20.73 -0.91 1.90
N PHE A 155 20.45 -1.54 0.76
CA PHE A 155 20.80 -2.94 0.54
C PHE A 155 22.31 -3.19 0.45
N LYS A 156 23.07 -2.23 -0.06
CA LYS A 156 24.53 -2.26 0.00
C LYS A 156 24.99 -2.33 1.47
N ASP A 157 24.52 -1.41 2.29
CA ASP A 157 24.89 -1.34 3.70
C ASP A 157 24.37 -2.54 4.51
N PHE A 158 23.24 -3.11 4.09
CA PHE A 158 22.71 -4.35 4.65
C PHE A 158 23.70 -5.51 4.44
N LYS A 159 24.16 -5.72 3.20
CA LYS A 159 25.12 -6.78 2.86
C LYS A 159 26.45 -6.60 3.59
N GLU A 160 26.88 -5.36 3.77
CA GLU A 160 28.12 -5.03 4.47
C GLU A 160 27.98 -5.06 6.01
N GLY A 161 26.78 -5.26 6.55
CA GLY A 161 26.53 -5.25 8.00
C GLY A 161 26.63 -3.86 8.64
N LYS A 162 26.52 -2.79 7.86
CA LYS A 162 26.77 -1.39 8.27
C LYS A 162 25.50 -0.58 8.53
N LEU A 163 24.34 -1.24 8.70
CA LEU A 163 23.07 -0.54 8.86
C LEU A 163 23.10 0.50 9.99
N LYS A 164 23.49 0.08 11.20
CA LYS A 164 23.53 0.96 12.37
C LYS A 164 24.57 2.08 12.20
N ASP A 165 25.74 1.74 11.68
CA ASP A 165 26.85 2.67 11.52
C ASP A 165 26.53 3.77 10.51
N ASN A 166 25.79 3.42 9.45
CA ASN A 166 25.37 4.37 8.41
C ASN A 166 24.01 5.03 8.71
N GLY A 167 23.50 4.88 9.94
CA GLY A 167 22.32 5.61 10.42
C GLY A 167 20.99 5.09 9.88
N TRP A 168 20.94 3.84 9.43
CA TRP A 168 19.70 3.15 9.07
C TRP A 168 18.88 2.77 10.31
N PRO A 169 17.55 2.71 10.20
CA PRO A 169 16.70 2.31 11.31
C PRO A 169 16.96 0.86 11.70
N THR A 170 17.10 0.57 13.00
CA THR A 170 17.09 -0.81 13.53
C THR A 170 16.30 -0.84 14.84
N PRO A 171 15.62 -1.96 15.21
CA PRO A 171 15.30 -3.12 14.37
C PRO A 171 14.23 -2.80 13.31
N TYR A 172 13.90 -3.78 12.45
CA TYR A 172 12.88 -3.73 11.39
C TYR A 172 13.16 -2.68 10.31
N ALA A 173 14.39 -2.69 9.82
CA ALA A 173 14.91 -1.66 8.94
C ALA A 173 14.12 -1.64 7.62
N THR A 174 13.99 -2.80 6.97
CA THR A 174 13.33 -2.88 5.66
C THR A 174 11.85 -2.59 5.76
N TYR A 175 11.18 -3.06 6.83
CA TYR A 175 9.76 -2.76 7.01
C TYR A 175 9.52 -1.25 7.12
N LYS A 176 10.28 -0.55 7.96
CA LYS A 176 10.21 0.92 8.09
C LYS A 176 10.43 1.60 6.74
N LEU A 177 11.51 1.23 6.04
CA LEU A 177 11.84 1.80 4.73
C LEU A 177 10.76 1.52 3.69
N SER A 178 10.19 0.31 3.65
CA SER A 178 9.10 -0.03 2.72
C SER A 178 7.84 0.82 2.94
N LYS A 179 7.52 1.16 4.21
CA LYS A 179 6.36 1.99 4.54
C LYS A 179 6.65 3.49 4.32
N VAL A 180 7.89 3.94 4.50
CA VAL A 180 8.31 5.29 4.08
C VAL A 180 8.24 5.43 2.56
N ALA A 181 8.76 4.45 1.82
CA ALA A 181 8.69 4.39 0.37
C ALA A 181 7.23 4.45 -0.13
N MET A 182 6.32 3.69 0.49
CA MET A 182 4.90 3.73 0.15
C MET A 182 4.25 5.10 0.44
N ASN A 183 4.61 5.76 1.55
CA ASN A 183 4.13 7.11 1.85
C ASN A 183 4.63 8.13 0.82
N ASN A 184 5.89 8.02 0.43
CA ASN A 184 6.48 8.88 -0.59
C ASN A 184 5.80 8.65 -1.96
N TYR A 185 5.65 7.39 -2.39
CA TYR A 185 4.94 7.05 -3.62
C TYR A 185 3.48 7.55 -3.62
N THR A 186 2.80 7.50 -2.47
CA THR A 186 1.46 8.08 -2.31
C THR A 186 1.46 9.58 -2.59
N ARG A 187 2.46 10.33 -2.11
CA ARG A 187 2.61 11.77 -2.38
C ARG A 187 2.86 12.03 -3.87
N ILE A 188 3.71 11.22 -4.51
CA ILE A 188 3.97 11.30 -5.96
C ILE A 188 2.68 11.13 -6.75
N LEU A 189 1.90 10.09 -6.44
CA LEU A 189 0.62 9.83 -7.12
C LEU A 189 -0.38 10.96 -6.92
N ALA A 190 -0.48 11.53 -5.72
CA ALA A 190 -1.37 12.66 -5.44
C ALA A 190 -1.01 13.91 -6.26
N VAL A 191 0.29 14.17 -6.47
CA VAL A 191 0.77 15.26 -7.33
C VAL A 191 0.53 14.96 -8.81
N ARG A 192 0.81 13.72 -9.24
CA ARG A 192 0.71 13.29 -10.64
C ARG A 192 -0.73 13.18 -11.14
N TYR A 193 -1.67 12.83 -10.27
CA TYR A 193 -3.08 12.61 -10.60
C TYR A 193 -4.00 13.47 -9.72
N PRO A 194 -4.05 14.80 -9.94
CA PRO A 194 -4.81 15.71 -9.07
C PRO A 194 -6.34 15.51 -9.10
N SER A 195 -6.86 14.76 -10.08
CA SER A 195 -8.28 14.36 -10.13
C SER A 195 -8.62 13.14 -9.27
N MET A 196 -7.60 12.45 -8.72
CA MET A 196 -7.76 11.27 -7.86
C MET A 196 -7.56 11.63 -6.40
N CYS A 197 -8.36 11.02 -5.52
CA CYS A 197 -8.08 11.07 -4.08
C CYS A 197 -7.08 9.96 -3.73
N VAL A 198 -5.80 10.30 -3.59
CA VAL A 198 -4.73 9.34 -3.25
C VAL A 198 -4.24 9.60 -1.82
N ASN A 199 -4.40 8.62 -0.93
CA ASN A 199 -3.99 8.71 0.47
C ASN A 199 -3.34 7.41 0.96
N CYS A 200 -2.64 7.50 2.08
CA CYS A 200 -2.13 6.34 2.80
C CYS A 200 -2.59 6.36 4.25
N VAL A 201 -2.78 5.19 4.85
CA VAL A 201 -3.34 5.06 6.19
C VAL A 201 -2.61 4.01 7.00
N SER A 202 -2.36 4.29 8.28
CA SER A 202 -1.92 3.26 9.22
C SER A 202 -3.15 2.69 9.91
N PRO A 203 -3.43 1.38 9.75
CA PRO A 203 -4.63 0.77 10.30
C PRO A 203 -4.54 0.53 11.82
N GLY A 204 -3.47 0.96 12.50
CA GLY A 204 -3.24 0.68 13.92
C GLY A 204 -2.72 -0.73 14.22
N PHE A 205 -2.49 -1.03 15.50
CA PHE A 205 -1.91 -2.32 15.96
C PHE A 205 -3.01 -3.21 16.56
N PHE A 206 -3.64 -4.01 15.71
CA PHE A 206 -4.75 -4.90 16.07
C PHE A 206 -4.36 -6.37 16.00
N LYS A 207 -5.09 -7.23 16.73
CA LYS A 207 -4.93 -8.68 16.65
C LYS A 207 -5.22 -9.20 15.25
N THR A 208 -4.18 -9.75 14.64
CA THR A 208 -4.21 -10.39 13.32
C THR A 208 -3.19 -11.53 13.28
N ASP A 209 -3.33 -12.42 12.30
CA ASP A 209 -2.31 -13.43 12.01
C ASP A 209 -0.92 -12.83 11.73
N ILE A 210 -0.86 -11.55 11.33
CA ILE A 210 0.38 -10.84 10.97
C ILE A 210 1.25 -10.57 12.20
N ASN A 211 0.64 -10.39 13.37
CA ASN A 211 1.33 -10.11 14.62
C ASN A 211 1.03 -11.16 15.68
N TYR A 212 0.72 -12.41 15.29
CA TYR A 212 0.47 -13.51 16.24
C TYR A 212 -0.66 -13.23 17.25
N ASP A 213 -1.71 -12.55 16.81
CA ASP A 213 -2.80 -12.09 17.68
C ASP A 213 -2.32 -11.20 18.84
N LEU A 214 -1.14 -10.59 18.70
CA LEU A 214 -0.68 -9.50 19.54
C LEU A 214 -1.42 -8.21 19.17
N GLY A 215 -1.40 -7.23 20.06
CA GLY A 215 -2.07 -5.95 19.85
C GLY A 215 -3.49 -5.88 20.39
N MET A 216 -4.16 -4.77 20.09
CA MET A 216 -5.45 -4.45 20.68
C MET A 216 -6.54 -5.39 20.17
N SER A 217 -7.40 -5.85 21.08
CA SER A 217 -8.62 -6.58 20.71
C SER A 217 -9.49 -5.71 19.80
N ARG A 218 -9.96 -6.30 18.69
CA ARG A 218 -10.78 -5.60 17.71
C ARG A 218 -12.05 -5.06 18.37
N SER A 219 -12.20 -3.73 18.44
CA SER A 219 -13.51 -3.11 18.65
C SER A 219 -14.07 -2.68 17.29
N LYS A 220 -15.39 -2.74 17.09
CA LYS A 220 -16.08 -2.30 15.85
C LYS A 220 -15.75 -0.85 15.43
N LYS A 221 -15.13 -0.04 16.29
CA LYS A 221 -14.75 1.36 16.02
C LYS A 221 -13.42 1.51 15.26
N GLY A 222 -12.49 0.55 15.35
CA GLY A 222 -11.14 0.70 14.79
C GLY A 222 -11.08 0.77 13.26
N LEU A 223 -12.05 0.16 12.57
CA LEU A 223 -12.13 0.13 11.10
C LEU A 223 -12.88 1.32 10.49
N LYS A 224 -13.60 2.13 11.27
CA LYS A 224 -14.31 3.31 10.74
C LYS A 224 -13.38 4.44 10.24
N ALA A 225 -12.07 4.27 10.40
CA ALA A 225 -11.05 5.22 9.97
C ALA A 225 -10.39 4.83 8.63
N LEU A 226 -10.75 3.67 8.07
CA LEU A 226 -10.41 3.22 6.72
C LEU A 226 -11.59 3.53 5.79
#